data_AF-A0A254R3M2-F1
#
_entry.id   AF-A0A254R3M2-F1
#
_cell.length_a   1.000
_cell.length_b   1.000
_cell.length_c   1.000
_cell.angle_alpha   90.00
_cell.angle_beta   90.00
_cell.angle_gamma   90.00
#
_symmetry.space_group_name_H-M   'P 1'
#
loop_
_entity.id
_entity.type
_entity.pdbx_description
1 polymer ?
#
loop_
_entity_poly.entity_id
_entity_poly.type
_entity_poly.pdbx_seq_one_letter_code
_entity_poly.pdbx_strand_id
1 'polypeptide(L)'
;MKRPYDGPAIRALFRQLVEDFGGVEAAASFLRCTKGTISKEMAGHMQIPVEHWAALEDELEHWPITGLLHGRREGRGAQGEVEALAARVIAENGDVANAVLRHLTAGDRSGLIKELTEAIAAEQRFLAHLQAEGASD
;
A
#
# COMPACT_ATOMS: atom_id res chain seq x y z
N MET A 1 18.18 -4.79 1.46
CA MET A 1 17.12 -4.03 0.76
C MET A 1 16.90 -2.73 1.55
N LYS A 2 17.29 -1.56 1.03
CA LYS A 2 17.03 -0.27 1.73
C LYS A 2 15.52 -0.06 1.80
N ARG A 3 14.99 0.31 2.97
CA ARG A 3 13.55 0.56 3.10
C ARG A 3 13.21 1.80 2.25
N PRO A 4 12.01 1.90 1.65
CA PRO A 4 11.59 3.08 0.88
C PRO A 4 11.73 4.40 1.66
N TYR A 5 11.64 4.30 2.99
CA TYR A 5 11.79 5.39 3.97
C TYR A 5 13.23 5.92 4.09
N ASP A 6 14.23 5.22 3.54
CA ASP A 6 15.62 5.65 3.45
C ASP A 6 15.95 6.30 2.10
N GLY A 7 14.95 6.59 1.28
CA GLY A 7 15.12 7.18 -0.05
C GLY A 7 15.47 8.68 -0.03
N PRO A 8 16.12 9.19 -1.08
CA PRO A 8 16.40 10.63 -1.23
C PRO A 8 15.12 11.49 -1.31
N ALA A 9 14.00 10.94 -1.80
CA ALA A 9 12.74 11.66 -1.96
C ALA A 9 12.10 12.07 -0.61
N ILE A 10 11.90 11.12 0.32
CA ILE A 10 11.32 11.42 1.64
C ILE A 10 12.19 12.43 2.40
N ARG A 11 13.53 12.34 2.30
CA ARG A 11 14.44 13.32 2.90
C ARG A 11 14.33 14.71 2.29
N ALA A 12 14.14 14.79 0.97
CA ALA A 12 13.95 16.08 0.30
C ALA A 12 12.63 16.74 0.76
N LEU A 13 11.55 15.96 0.85
CA LEU A 13 10.26 16.43 1.34
C LEU A 13 10.33 16.82 2.82
N PHE A 14 10.97 16.02 3.67
CA PHE A 14 11.15 16.35 5.08
C PHE A 14 11.97 17.62 5.28
N ARG A 15 13.03 17.82 4.47
CA ARG A 15 13.79 19.07 4.46
C ARG A 15 12.89 20.25 4.11
N GLN A 16 12.06 20.11 3.08
CA GLN A 16 11.13 21.16 2.67
C GLN A 16 10.15 21.51 3.81
N LEU A 17 9.55 20.51 4.46
CA LEU A 17 8.68 20.71 5.62
C LEU A 17 9.39 21.46 6.75
N VAL A 18 10.65 21.10 7.05
CA VAL A 18 11.44 21.80 8.08
C VAL A 18 11.70 23.26 7.69
N GLU A 19 12.00 23.56 6.43
CA GLU A 19 12.19 24.93 5.96
C GLU A 19 10.87 25.73 6.00
N ASP A 20 9.77 25.15 5.53
CA ASP A 20 8.43 25.78 5.51
C ASP A 20 7.91 26.06 6.92
N PHE A 21 8.28 25.22 7.90
CA PHE A 21 7.98 25.41 9.31
C PHE A 21 8.73 26.58 9.98
N GLY A 22 9.78 27.10 9.34
CA GLY A 22 10.65 28.14 9.90
C GLY A 22 12.05 27.67 10.29
N GLY A 23 12.47 26.52 9.76
CA GLY A 23 13.83 26.00 9.86
C GLY A 23 14.07 25.05 11.06
N VAL A 24 15.32 24.57 11.15
CA VAL A 24 15.72 23.47 12.04
C VAL A 24 15.44 23.74 13.52
N GLU A 25 15.65 24.97 14.00
CA GLU A 25 15.43 25.32 15.41
C GLU A 25 13.93 25.30 15.77
N ALA A 26 13.09 25.87 14.89
CA ALA A 26 11.64 25.90 15.08
C ALA A 26 11.08 24.46 15.07
N ALA A 27 11.46 23.66 14.07
CA ALA A 27 11.04 22.27 13.96
C ALA A 27 11.52 21.43 15.16
N ALA A 28 12.77 21.59 15.60
CA ALA A 28 13.28 20.87 16.77
C ALA A 28 12.52 21.23 18.06
N SER A 29 12.20 22.52 18.25
CA SER A 29 11.43 22.97 19.40
C SER A 29 10.00 22.42 19.37
N PHE A 30 9.35 22.43 18.21
CA PHE A 30 8.00 21.91 18.04
C PHE A 30 7.93 20.40 18.29
N LEU A 31 8.86 19.65 17.69
CA LEU A 31 8.96 18.19 17.82
C LEU A 31 9.58 17.73 19.15
N ARG A 32 9.92 18.66 20.05
CA ARG A 32 10.52 18.39 21.38
C ARG A 32 11.78 17.53 21.30
N CYS A 33 12.61 17.79 20.29
CA CYS A 33 13.88 17.09 20.08
C CYS A 33 15.05 18.09 19.97
N THR A 34 16.26 17.58 19.76
CA THR A 34 17.43 18.45 19.59
C THR A 34 17.57 18.90 18.15
N LYS A 35 18.10 20.10 17.91
CA LYS A 35 18.54 20.54 16.56
C LYS A 35 19.40 19.47 15.87
N GLY A 36 20.31 18.86 16.63
CA GLY A 36 21.19 17.80 16.14
C GLY A 36 20.43 16.56 15.67
N THR A 37 19.25 16.27 16.22
CA THR A 37 18.35 15.21 15.77
C THR A 37 17.83 15.52 14.38
N ILE A 38 17.18 16.67 14.20
CA ILE A 38 16.63 17.10 12.90
C ILE A 38 17.73 17.18 11.82
N SER A 39 18.90 17.73 12.15
CA SER A 39 20.02 17.79 11.21
C SER A 39 20.51 16.40 10.79
N LYS A 40 20.56 15.42 11.71
CA LYS A 40 20.97 14.03 11.38
C LYS A 40 19.92 13.30 10.54
N GLU A 41 18.64 13.55 10.80
CA GLU A 41 17.52 13.02 10.02
C GLU A 41 17.55 13.55 8.57
N MET A 42 17.71 14.87 8.41
CA MET A 42 17.84 15.52 7.09
C MET A 42 19.10 15.11 6.32
N ALA A 43 20.20 14.85 7.02
CA ALA A 43 21.47 14.39 6.43
C ALA A 43 21.48 12.88 6.13
N GLY A 44 20.46 12.14 6.60
CA GLY A 44 20.38 10.69 6.45
C GLY A 44 21.36 9.89 7.32
N HIS A 45 21.88 10.52 8.39
CA HIS A 45 22.61 9.83 9.46
C HIS A 45 21.68 9.13 10.44
N MET A 46 20.38 9.44 10.40
CA MET A 46 19.32 8.82 11.20
C MET A 46 18.07 8.61 10.33
N GLN A 47 17.23 7.65 10.70
CA GLN A 47 15.89 7.51 10.10
C GLN A 47 14.99 8.63 10.57
N ILE A 48 14.09 9.10 9.71
CA ILE A 48 13.07 10.08 10.07
C ILE A 48 11.89 9.31 10.69
N PRO A 49 11.56 9.52 11.99
CA PRO A 49 10.39 8.91 12.61
C PRO A 49 9.09 9.37 11.96
N VAL A 50 8.05 8.53 12.00
CA VAL A 50 6.72 8.87 11.45
C VAL A 50 6.15 10.08 12.17
N GLU A 51 6.36 10.12 13.48
CA GLU A 51 5.91 11.16 14.39
C GLU A 51 6.50 12.52 14.06
N HIS A 52 7.68 12.57 13.42
CA HIS A 52 8.32 13.84 13.06
C HIS A 52 7.72 14.44 11.80
N TRP A 53 7.68 13.67 10.71
CA TRP A 53 7.14 14.21 9.46
C TRP A 53 5.63 14.38 9.53
N ALA A 54 4.89 13.47 10.17
CA ALA A 54 3.43 13.60 10.29
C ALA A 54 3.03 14.85 11.08
N ALA A 55 3.69 15.10 12.21
CA ALA A 55 3.40 16.30 13.01
C ALA A 55 3.68 17.60 12.26
N LEU A 56 4.73 17.64 11.42
CA LEU A 56 5.01 18.81 10.58
C LEU A 56 3.99 18.96 9.44
N GLU A 57 3.57 17.86 8.81
CA GLU A 57 2.52 17.89 7.78
C GLU A 57 1.19 18.41 8.35
N ASP A 58 0.83 17.96 9.57
CA ASP A 58 -0.39 18.36 10.24
C ASP A 58 -0.39 19.84 10.63
N GLU A 59 0.72 20.34 11.17
CA GLU A 59 0.83 21.75 11.58
C GLU A 59 0.93 22.71 10.38
N LEU A 60 1.47 22.25 9.24
CA LEU A 60 1.53 23.02 8.00
C LEU A 60 0.28 22.87 7.12
N GLU A 61 -0.65 21.98 7.50
CA GLU A 61 -1.80 21.56 6.68
C GLU A 61 -1.37 21.19 5.23
N HIS A 62 -0.21 20.54 5.12
CA HIS A 62 0.40 20.17 3.84
C HIS A 62 1.02 18.77 3.93
N TRP A 63 0.56 17.83 3.08
CA TRP A 63 0.81 16.38 3.21
C TRP A 63 1.66 15.76 2.07
N PRO A 64 2.86 16.27 1.74
CA PRO A 64 3.63 15.79 0.59
C PRO A 64 4.23 14.38 0.77
N ILE A 65 4.68 14.01 1.98
CA ILE A 65 5.17 12.66 2.29
C ILE A 65 4.00 11.69 2.31
N THR A 66 2.89 12.05 2.95
CA THR A 66 1.67 11.24 2.91
C THR A 66 1.16 11.05 1.48
N GLY A 67 1.15 12.10 0.65
CA GLY A 67 0.82 12.01 -0.78
C GLY A 67 1.76 11.08 -1.54
N LEU A 68 3.07 11.14 -1.28
CA LEU A 68 4.05 10.21 -1.86
C LEU A 68 3.77 8.75 -1.45
N LEU A 69 3.41 8.51 -0.19
CA LEU A 69 3.05 7.17 0.31
C LEU A 69 1.74 6.68 -0.33
N HIS A 70 0.77 7.56 -0.53
CA HIS A 70 -0.48 7.24 -1.21
C HIS A 70 -0.23 6.90 -2.68
N GLY A 71 0.50 7.74 -3.41
CA GLY A 71 0.85 7.48 -4.81
C GLY A 71 1.67 6.21 -4.99
N ARG A 72 2.46 5.79 -3.98
CA ARG A 72 3.12 4.47 -4.00
C ARG A 72 2.10 3.32 -3.93
N ARG A 73 1.04 3.47 -3.15
CA ARG A 73 -0.06 2.50 -3.06
C ARG A 73 -0.86 2.47 -4.37
N GLU A 74 -1.21 3.63 -4.91
CA GLU A 74 -1.97 3.73 -6.16
C GLU A 74 -1.17 3.21 -7.37
N GLY A 75 0.10 3.65 -7.52
CA GLY A 75 0.92 3.34 -8.69
C GLY A 75 1.56 1.94 -8.72
N ARG A 76 1.45 1.13 -7.66
CA ARG A 76 1.94 -0.27 -7.63
C ARG A 76 0.96 -1.27 -7.03
N GLY A 77 0.07 -0.81 -6.15
CA GLY A 77 -0.87 -1.66 -5.41
C GLY A 77 -2.16 -1.92 -6.18
N ALA A 78 -2.81 -0.88 -6.70
CA ALA A 78 -4.13 -1.03 -7.33
C ALA A 78 -4.10 -1.94 -8.57
N GLN A 79 -3.27 -1.59 -9.57
CA GLN A 79 -3.22 -2.37 -10.81
C GLN A 79 -2.67 -3.79 -10.60
N GLY A 80 -1.65 -3.97 -9.75
CA GLY A 80 -1.09 -5.30 -9.45
C GLY A 80 -2.04 -6.18 -8.63
N GLU A 81 -2.88 -5.58 -7.78
CA GLU A 81 -3.89 -6.30 -7.00
C GLU A 81 -5.07 -6.74 -7.88
N VAL A 82 -5.56 -5.86 -8.76
CA VAL A 82 -6.57 -6.20 -9.79
C VAL A 82 -6.09 -7.34 -10.68
N GLU A 83 -4.88 -7.23 -11.25
CA GLU A 83 -4.31 -8.24 -12.14
C GLU A 83 -4.12 -9.59 -11.41
N ALA A 84 -3.68 -9.58 -10.16
CA ALA A 84 -3.52 -10.79 -9.35
C ALA A 84 -4.88 -11.45 -9.01
N LEU A 85 -5.89 -10.66 -8.66
CA LEU A 85 -7.24 -11.15 -8.39
C LEU A 85 -7.89 -11.74 -9.66
N ALA A 86 -7.75 -11.05 -10.79
CA ALA A 86 -8.24 -11.53 -12.09
C ALA A 86 -7.54 -12.83 -12.51
N ALA A 87 -6.21 -12.90 -12.37
CA ALA A 87 -5.44 -14.12 -12.66
C ALA A 87 -5.89 -15.29 -11.78
N ARG A 88 -6.20 -15.04 -10.50
CA ARG A 88 -6.73 -16.07 -9.60
C ARG A 88 -8.10 -16.57 -10.06
N VAL A 89 -9.03 -15.67 -10.40
CA VAL A 89 -10.35 -16.06 -10.93
C VAL A 89 -10.22 -16.93 -12.18
N ILE A 90 -9.33 -16.56 -13.10
CA ILE A 90 -9.09 -17.34 -14.34
C ILE A 90 -8.58 -18.75 -14.00
N ALA A 91 -7.62 -18.86 -13.07
CA ALA A 91 -7.06 -20.15 -12.67
C ALA A 91 -8.13 -21.06 -12.05
N GLU A 92 -8.87 -20.58 -11.05
CA GLU A 92 -9.89 -21.37 -10.36
C GLU A 92 -11.03 -21.80 -11.30
N ASN A 93 -11.47 -20.92 -12.20
CA ASN A 93 -12.48 -21.28 -13.20
C ASN A 93 -11.98 -22.33 -14.20
N GLY A 94 -10.67 -22.37 -14.48
CA GLY A 94 -10.05 -23.46 -15.25
C GLY A 94 -10.15 -24.81 -14.53
N ASP A 95 -9.97 -24.83 -13.21
CA ASP A 95 -10.05 -26.04 -12.40
C ASP A 95 -11.49 -26.56 -12.26
N VAL A 96 -12.48 -25.67 -12.23
CA VAL A 96 -13.91 -26.03 -12.23
C VAL A 96 -14.28 -26.87 -13.45
N ALA A 97 -13.82 -26.50 -14.65
CA ALA A 97 -14.15 -27.24 -15.88
C ALA A 97 -13.67 -28.70 -15.81
N ASN A 98 -12.44 -28.92 -15.32
CA ASN A 98 -11.90 -30.26 -15.10
C ASN A 98 -12.67 -31.02 -14.02
N ALA A 99 -13.07 -30.35 -12.94
CA ALA A 99 -13.84 -30.97 -11.87
C ALA A 99 -15.25 -31.41 -12.32
N VAL A 100 -15.92 -30.62 -13.15
CA VAL A 100 -17.22 -30.98 -13.75
C VAL A 100 -17.07 -32.24 -14.61
N LEU A 101 -16.04 -32.31 -15.45
CA LEU A 101 -15.77 -33.51 -16.26
C LEU A 101 -15.52 -34.74 -15.38
N ARG A 102 -14.70 -34.62 -14.33
CA ARG A 102 -14.47 -35.71 -13.37
C ARG A 102 -15.74 -36.14 -12.65
N HIS A 103 -16.62 -35.20 -12.31
CA HIS A 103 -17.90 -35.53 -11.71
C HIS A 103 -18.80 -36.30 -12.67
N LEU A 104 -18.91 -35.87 -13.93
CA LEU A 104 -19.75 -36.51 -14.94
C LEU A 104 -19.25 -37.91 -15.35
N THR A 105 -17.92 -38.12 -15.34
CA THR A 105 -17.31 -39.37 -15.81
C THR A 105 -17.03 -40.36 -14.69
N ALA A 106 -16.65 -39.89 -13.50
CA ALA A 106 -16.21 -40.71 -12.38
C ALA A 106 -17.02 -40.49 -11.09
N GLY A 107 -18.04 -39.62 -11.11
CA GLY A 107 -18.88 -39.36 -9.94
C GLY A 107 -18.19 -38.58 -8.82
N ASP A 108 -17.05 -37.91 -9.08
CA ASP A 108 -16.28 -37.16 -8.07
C ASP A 108 -16.99 -35.89 -7.61
N ARG A 109 -17.97 -36.07 -6.74
CA ARG A 109 -18.77 -34.98 -6.16
C ARG A 109 -17.94 -34.12 -5.20
N SER A 110 -17.04 -34.72 -4.42
CA SER A 110 -16.20 -34.00 -3.46
C SER A 110 -15.24 -33.04 -4.15
N GLY A 111 -14.57 -33.50 -5.22
CA GLY A 111 -13.68 -32.65 -6.01
C GLY A 111 -14.44 -31.50 -6.65
N LEU A 112 -15.63 -31.75 -7.22
CA LEU A 112 -16.46 -30.70 -7.79
C LEU A 112 -16.88 -29.64 -6.77
N ILE A 113 -17.30 -30.04 -5.57
CA ILE A 113 -17.68 -29.08 -4.51
C ILE A 113 -16.49 -28.21 -4.10
N LYS A 114 -15.29 -28.81 -3.97
CA LYS A 114 -14.07 -28.06 -3.63
C LYS A 114 -13.76 -26.99 -4.68
N GLU A 115 -13.60 -27.39 -5.94
CA GLU A 115 -13.17 -26.45 -7.00
C GLU A 115 -14.24 -25.36 -7.22
N LEU A 116 -15.54 -25.69 -7.16
CA LEU A 116 -16.60 -24.67 -7.23
C LEU A 116 -16.55 -23.69 -6.07
N THR A 117 -16.25 -24.15 -4.85
CA THR A 117 -16.15 -23.28 -3.67
C THR A 117 -14.95 -22.34 -3.79
N GLU A 118 -13.82 -22.83 -4.27
CA GLU A 118 -12.60 -22.04 -4.49
C GLU A 118 -12.82 -20.97 -5.57
N ALA A 119 -13.47 -21.32 -6.69
CA ALA A 119 -13.85 -20.38 -7.74
C ALA A 119 -14.80 -19.28 -7.24
N ILE A 120 -15.89 -19.64 -6.54
CA ILE A 120 -16.84 -18.68 -5.97
C ILE A 120 -16.12 -17.72 -5.02
N ALA A 121 -15.24 -18.23 -4.16
CA ALA A 121 -14.49 -17.40 -3.23
C ALA A 121 -13.54 -16.41 -3.94
N ALA A 122 -12.91 -16.83 -5.05
CA ALA A 122 -12.08 -15.94 -5.86
C ALA A 122 -12.91 -14.86 -6.56
N GLU A 123 -14.04 -15.23 -7.17
CA GLU A 123 -14.96 -14.30 -7.85
C GLU A 123 -15.54 -13.27 -6.88
N GLN A 124 -15.96 -13.69 -5.68
CA GLN A 124 -16.47 -12.79 -4.65
C GLN A 124 -15.42 -11.77 -4.21
N ARG A 125 -14.16 -12.18 -4.04
CA ARG A 125 -13.06 -11.26 -3.70
C ARG A 125 -12.78 -10.27 -4.82
N PHE A 126 -12.78 -10.73 -6.06
CA PHE A 126 -12.56 -9.85 -7.21
C PHE A 126 -13.70 -8.84 -7.38
N LEU A 127 -14.95 -9.29 -7.25
CA LEU A 127 -16.12 -8.41 -7.28
C LEU A 127 -16.08 -7.35 -6.17
N ALA A 128 -15.74 -7.75 -4.94
CA ALA A 128 -15.64 -6.82 -3.82
C ALA A 128 -14.57 -5.75 -4.06
N HIS A 129 -13.44 -6.11 -4.67
CA HIS A 129 -12.39 -5.17 -5.03
C HIS A 129 -12.88 -4.14 -6.06
N LEU A 130 -13.50 -4.58 -7.16
CA LEU A 130 -14.04 -3.68 -8.20
C LEU A 130 -15.13 -2.74 -7.66
N GLN A 131 -15.98 -3.23 -6.74
CA GLN A 131 -17.01 -2.42 -6.10
C GLN A 131 -16.43 -1.36 -5.16
N ALA A 132 -15.32 -1.65 -4.49
CA ALA A 132 -14.63 -0.68 -3.63
C ALA A 132 -13.96 0.43 -4.45
N GLU A 133 -13.42 0.12 -5.64
CA GLU A 133 -12.88 1.12 -6.57
C GLU A 133 -13.99 2.02 -7.14
N GLY A 134 -15.10 1.43 -7.62
CA GLY A 134 -16.21 2.20 -8.24
C GLY A 134 -17.06 3.05 -7.27
N ALA A 135 -16.87 2.92 -5.96
CA ALA A 135 -17.51 3.77 -4.96
C ALA A 135 -16.71 5.05 -4.63
N SER A 136 -15.52 5.18 -5.21
CA SER A 136 -14.60 6.32 -5.00
C SER A 136 -14.62 7.35 -6.15
N ASP A 137 -15.42 7.12 -7.18
CA ASP A 137 -15.73 8.05 -8.30
C ASP A 137 -17.04 8.82 -8.04
#